data_AF-A0A3D2YTP0-F1
#
_entry.id   AF-A0A3D2YTP0-F1
#
_cell.length_a   1.000
_cell.length_b   1.000
_cell.length_c   1.000
_cell.angle_alpha   90.00
_cell.angle_beta   90.00
_cell.angle_gamma   90.00
#
_symmetry.space_group_name_H-M   'P 1'
#
loop_
_entity.id
_entity.type
_entity.pdbx_description
1 polymer ?
#
loop_
_entity_poly.entity_id
_entity_poly.type
_entity_poly.pdbx_seq_one_letter_code
_entity_poly.pdbx_strand_id
1 'polypeptide(L)'
;VLKPVLSAAEAMAKDAPILHERLASVSSPALRPGGLLDDDAESQQTNVANQFEFVLGDSEQGFKDADVIVEKETTTQAVHQGYIEPQAAVAQWQTDGKLTIWSSSQGQFTVRDHTARFLGIPVAQVKAVPMEIGGGFGAKGITYVEPVAALLARKSGRAVKVQLSRPEVFEGTGPTSGTQIKV
;
A
#
# COMPACT_ATOMS: atom_id res chain seq x y z
N VAL A 1 -6.97 -6.09 -24.15
CA VAL A 1 -7.08 -6.60 -22.77
C VAL A 1 -5.82 -7.42 -22.50
N LEU A 2 -5.06 -7.11 -21.44
CA LEU A 2 -3.85 -7.85 -21.10
C LEU A 2 -4.20 -9.25 -20.57
N LYS A 3 -3.33 -10.24 -20.80
CA LYS A 3 -3.47 -11.57 -20.20
C LYS A 3 -3.31 -11.44 -18.67
N PRO A 4 -4.20 -12.02 -17.85
CA PRO A 4 -4.04 -11.98 -16.41
C PRO A 4 -2.79 -12.75 -15.99
N VAL A 5 -2.06 -12.18 -15.04
CA VAL A 5 -0.90 -12.78 -14.37
C VAL A 5 -1.22 -12.86 -12.88
N LEU A 6 -1.10 -14.03 -12.28
CA LEU A 6 -1.63 -14.31 -10.94
C LEU A 6 -0.55 -14.62 -9.90
N SER A 7 0.72 -14.63 -10.30
CA SER A 7 1.85 -14.84 -9.40
C SER A 7 2.98 -13.85 -9.65
N ALA A 8 3.78 -13.59 -8.60
CA ALA A 8 4.96 -12.73 -8.72
C ALA A 8 5.98 -13.30 -9.72
N ALA A 9 6.20 -14.63 -9.73
CA ALA A 9 7.12 -15.27 -10.67
C ALA A 9 6.71 -15.07 -12.13
N GLU A 10 5.43 -15.28 -12.46
CA GLU A 10 4.91 -15.02 -13.80
C GLU A 10 4.99 -13.53 -14.15
N ALA A 11 4.78 -12.62 -13.18
CA ALA A 11 4.84 -11.18 -13.43
C ALA A 11 6.28 -10.71 -13.73
N MET A 12 7.29 -11.39 -13.20
CA MET A 12 8.71 -11.10 -13.47
C MET A 12 9.23 -11.75 -14.76
N ALA A 13 8.45 -12.61 -15.41
CA ALA A 13 8.86 -13.25 -16.66
C ALA A 13 9.10 -12.20 -17.77
N LYS A 14 10.06 -12.48 -18.66
CA LYS A 14 10.48 -11.54 -19.72
C LYS A 14 9.35 -11.16 -20.68
N ASP A 15 8.38 -12.06 -20.87
CA ASP A 15 7.23 -11.91 -21.76
C ASP A 15 5.93 -11.56 -21.00
N ALA A 16 6.02 -11.26 -19.71
CA ALA A 16 4.88 -10.85 -18.92
C ALA A 16 4.31 -9.52 -19.46
N PRO A 17 2.98 -9.36 -19.52
CA PRO A 17 2.38 -8.07 -19.84
C PRO A 17 2.78 -7.03 -18.80
N ILE A 18 3.22 -5.86 -19.27
CA ILE A 18 3.59 -4.74 -18.41
C ILE A 18 2.33 -4.00 -17.98
N LEU A 19 2.08 -3.96 -16.66
CA LEU A 19 0.89 -3.30 -16.11
C LEU A 19 1.10 -1.78 -16.00
N HIS A 20 2.30 -1.36 -15.61
CA HIS A 20 2.66 0.03 -15.37
C HIS A 20 3.92 0.38 -16.15
N GLU A 21 3.74 0.96 -17.33
CA GLU A 21 4.85 1.32 -18.22
C GLU A 21 5.85 2.27 -17.57
N ARG A 22 5.41 3.10 -16.62
CA ARG A 22 6.26 4.06 -15.87
C ARG A 22 6.56 3.61 -14.43
N LEU A 23 6.47 2.32 -14.11
CA LEU A 23 6.77 1.86 -12.75
C LEU A 23 8.20 2.27 -12.36
N ALA A 24 8.31 3.00 -11.25
CA ALA A 24 9.62 3.30 -10.68
C ALA A 24 10.17 2.03 -10.02
N SER A 25 11.29 1.51 -10.54
CA SER A 25 12.01 0.39 -9.93
C SER A 25 13.11 0.92 -9.02
N VAL A 26 13.06 0.62 -7.72
CA VAL A 26 14.05 1.12 -6.75
C VAL A 26 14.89 0.00 -6.14
N SER A 27 16.16 0.28 -5.90
CA SER A 27 17.13 -0.70 -5.39
C SER A 27 17.51 -0.52 -3.93
N SER A 28 16.98 0.52 -3.27
CA SER A 28 17.24 0.77 -1.86
C SER A 28 16.19 0.09 -0.98
N PRO A 29 16.58 -0.72 0.01
CA PRO A 29 15.63 -1.32 0.96
C PRO A 29 14.98 -0.27 1.88
N ALA A 30 15.52 0.95 1.95
CA ALA A 30 14.95 2.05 2.71
C ALA A 30 13.78 2.75 1.99
N LEU A 31 13.59 2.48 0.70
CA LEU A 31 12.53 3.09 -0.10
C LEU A 31 11.34 2.12 -0.25
N ARG A 32 10.13 2.64 -0.08
CA ARG A 32 8.91 1.85 -0.29
C ARG A 32 8.77 1.52 -1.79
N PRO A 33 8.32 0.30 -2.12
CA PRO A 33 8.04 -0.09 -3.48
C PRO A 33 6.86 0.67 -4.09
N GLY A 34 6.95 0.89 -5.39
CA GLY A 34 5.90 1.48 -6.20
C GLY A 34 6.05 2.99 -6.40
N GLY A 35 5.07 3.56 -7.09
CA GLY A 35 5.15 4.91 -7.65
C GLY A 35 5.39 4.89 -9.15
N LEU A 36 5.18 6.04 -9.77
CA LEU A 36 5.38 6.21 -11.21
C LEU A 36 6.48 7.25 -11.43
N LEU A 37 7.36 6.98 -12.38
CA LEU A 37 8.29 7.96 -12.92
C LEU A 37 7.52 9.07 -13.64
N ASP A 38 8.14 10.23 -13.87
CA ASP A 38 7.57 11.31 -14.67
C ASP A 38 7.27 10.86 -16.12
N ASP A 39 6.43 11.60 -16.84
CA ASP A 39 5.94 11.19 -18.17
C ASP A 39 7.08 11.02 -19.19
N ASP A 40 8.12 11.84 -19.09
CA ASP A 40 9.27 11.84 -20.02
C ASP A 40 10.45 10.98 -19.53
N ALA A 41 10.31 10.31 -18.38
CA ALA A 41 11.39 9.54 -17.78
C ALA A 41 11.50 8.14 -18.40
N GLU A 42 12.74 7.71 -18.69
CA GLU A 42 12.99 6.36 -19.17
C GLU A 42 12.66 5.32 -18.09
N SER A 43 11.81 4.38 -18.45
CA SER A 43 11.38 3.27 -17.59
C SER A 43 11.98 1.96 -18.07
N GLN A 44 12.29 1.07 -17.12
CA GLN A 44 12.73 -0.30 -17.43
C GLN A 44 11.61 -1.18 -17.98
N GLN A 45 10.36 -0.70 -17.98
CA GLN A 45 9.17 -1.45 -18.39
C GLN A 45 9.14 -2.85 -17.77
N THR A 46 9.21 -2.88 -16.44
CA THR A 46 9.24 -4.10 -15.63
C THR A 46 8.09 -4.12 -14.64
N ASN A 47 7.68 -5.31 -14.22
CA ASN A 47 6.75 -5.49 -13.09
C ASN A 47 7.49 -5.58 -11.74
N VAL A 48 8.82 -5.46 -11.72
CA VAL A 48 9.64 -5.46 -10.49
C VAL A 48 9.71 -4.06 -9.89
N ALA A 49 8.92 -3.83 -8.84
CA ALA A 49 8.92 -2.55 -8.13
C ALA A 49 10.21 -2.31 -7.33
N ASN A 50 10.74 -3.34 -6.65
CA ASN A 50 11.99 -3.25 -5.89
C ASN A 50 12.87 -4.48 -6.11
N GLN A 51 14.19 -4.26 -6.14
CA GLN A 51 15.19 -5.33 -6.07
C GLN A 51 16.40 -4.87 -5.26
N PHE A 52 16.73 -5.62 -4.21
CA PHE A 52 17.90 -5.35 -3.38
C PHE A 52 18.56 -6.66 -2.94
N GLU A 53 19.85 -6.59 -2.65
CA GLU A 53 20.67 -7.71 -2.21
C GLU A 53 21.31 -7.36 -0.86
N PHE A 54 21.26 -8.31 0.08
CA PHE A 54 21.97 -8.21 1.35
C PHE A 54 23.09 -9.24 1.37
N VAL A 55 24.33 -8.77 1.48
CA VAL A 55 25.52 -9.62 1.59
C VAL A 55 26.12 -9.45 2.98
N LEU A 56 26.31 -10.56 3.68
CA LEU A 56 26.96 -10.60 4.99
C LEU A 56 27.91 -11.80 5.06
N GLY A 57 29.21 -11.53 5.26
CA GLY A 57 30.23 -12.58 5.30
C GLY A 57 30.53 -13.21 3.94
N ASP A 58 31.17 -14.38 3.97
CA ASP A 58 31.47 -15.22 2.79
C ASP A 58 30.54 -16.45 2.83
N SER A 59 29.44 -16.37 2.09
CA SER A 59 28.47 -17.46 2.01
C SER A 59 29.04 -18.69 1.31
N GLU A 60 29.88 -18.52 0.29
CA GLU A 60 30.47 -19.64 -0.46
C GLU A 60 31.39 -20.49 0.42
N GLN A 61 32.24 -19.84 1.22
CA GLN A 61 33.05 -20.53 2.22
C GLN A 61 32.18 -21.18 3.29
N GLY A 62 31.13 -20.49 3.77
CA GLY A 62 30.17 -21.04 4.72
C GLY A 62 29.51 -22.34 4.24
N PHE A 63 29.15 -22.42 2.95
CA PHE A 63 28.61 -23.66 2.35
C PHE A 63 29.65 -24.78 2.27
N LYS A 64 30.93 -24.47 2.01
CA LYS A 64 32.02 -25.48 1.96
C LYS A 64 32.35 -26.06 3.33
N ASP A 65 32.29 -25.23 4.36
CA ASP A 65 32.64 -25.61 5.73
C ASP A 65 31.48 -26.27 6.49
N ALA A 66 30.27 -26.29 5.92
CA ALA A 66 29.08 -26.83 6.59
C ALA A 66 29.06 -28.36 6.59
N ASP A 67 28.84 -28.96 7.77
CA ASP A 67 28.60 -30.41 7.90
C ASP A 67 27.26 -30.84 7.28
N VAL A 68 26.26 -29.94 7.28
CA VAL A 68 24.90 -30.18 6.78
C VAL A 68 24.38 -28.91 6.11
N ILE A 69 23.78 -29.10 4.92
CA ILE A 69 23.08 -28.05 4.17
C ILE A 69 21.60 -28.44 4.07
N VAL A 70 20.70 -27.50 4.33
CA VAL A 70 19.25 -27.69 4.18
C VAL A 70 18.72 -26.59 3.27
N GLU A 71 18.07 -27.00 2.18
CA GLU A 71 17.40 -26.11 1.23
C GLU A 71 15.88 -26.31 1.30
N LYS A 72 15.13 -25.22 1.12
CA LYS A 72 13.67 -25.25 1.13
C LYS A 72 13.07 -24.17 0.23
N GLU A 73 12.13 -24.60 -0.61
CA GLU A 73 11.23 -23.69 -1.33
C GLU A 73 9.84 -23.70 -0.68
N THR A 74 9.25 -22.53 -0.49
CA THR A 74 7.91 -22.38 0.12
C THR A 74 7.16 -21.20 -0.49
N THR A 75 5.85 -21.34 -0.60
CA THR A 75 4.95 -20.28 -1.03
C THR A 75 3.94 -19.93 0.06
N THR A 76 3.48 -18.67 0.07
CA THR A 76 2.36 -18.21 0.89
C THR A 76 1.30 -17.56 0.01
N GLN A 77 0.05 -17.68 0.41
CA GLN A 77 -1.08 -17.05 -0.29
C GLN A 77 -1.22 -15.59 0.14
N ALA A 78 -1.78 -14.75 -0.72
CA ALA A 78 -2.25 -13.43 -0.29
C ALA A 78 -3.45 -13.61 0.65
N VAL A 79 -3.44 -12.92 1.78
CA VAL A 79 -4.48 -13.05 2.81
C VAL A 79 -4.88 -11.69 3.33
N HIS A 80 -6.19 -11.46 3.43
CA HIS A 80 -6.76 -10.26 4.01
C HIS A 80 -6.78 -10.36 5.54
N GLN A 81 -6.66 -9.24 6.22
CA GLN A 81 -6.49 -9.17 7.68
C GLN A 81 -7.75 -9.54 8.45
N GLY A 82 -8.92 -9.55 7.79
CA GLY A 82 -10.15 -10.10 8.38
C GLY A 82 -10.72 -9.32 9.55
N TYR A 83 -10.35 -8.04 9.74
CA TYR A 83 -10.94 -7.19 10.78
C TYR A 83 -12.46 -7.09 10.62
N ILE A 84 -13.20 -7.14 11.74
CA ILE A 84 -14.67 -7.26 11.73
C ILE A 84 -15.33 -5.94 11.32
N GLU A 85 -14.76 -4.80 11.74
CA GLU A 85 -15.27 -3.47 11.38
C GLU A 85 -14.70 -3.02 10.01
N PRO A 86 -15.54 -2.79 8.98
CA PRO A 86 -15.07 -2.27 7.69
C PRO A 86 -14.38 -0.90 7.76
N GLN A 87 -13.69 -0.52 6.70
CA GLN A 87 -13.10 0.82 6.59
C GLN A 87 -14.19 1.90 6.58
N ALA A 88 -14.03 2.94 7.40
CA ALA A 88 -14.98 4.05 7.49
C ALA A 88 -14.29 5.36 7.86
N ALA A 89 -14.79 6.45 7.29
CA ALA A 89 -14.38 7.81 7.62
C ALA A 89 -15.55 8.79 7.53
N VAL A 90 -15.53 9.79 8.40
CA VAL A 90 -16.37 10.98 8.33
C VAL A 90 -15.46 12.17 8.12
N ALA A 91 -15.80 13.05 7.19
CA ALA A 91 -15.08 14.28 6.97
C ALA A 91 -16.03 15.48 7.01
N GLN A 92 -15.53 16.59 7.54
CA GLN A 92 -16.25 17.86 7.60
C GLN A 92 -15.28 19.03 7.37
N TRP A 93 -15.68 19.93 6.49
CA TRP A 93 -15.02 21.22 6.33
C TRP A 93 -15.72 22.26 7.20
N GLN A 94 -14.93 23.00 7.96
CA GLN A 94 -15.40 24.13 8.75
C GLN A 94 -15.50 25.39 7.89
N THR A 95 -16.21 26.40 8.39
CA THR A 95 -16.36 27.69 7.71
C THR A 95 -15.04 28.44 7.55
N ASP A 96 -14.04 28.18 8.40
CA ASP A 96 -12.69 28.73 8.30
C ASP A 96 -11.78 27.97 7.29
N GLY A 97 -12.35 26.99 6.57
CA GLY A 97 -11.63 26.20 5.57
C GLY A 97 -10.82 25.04 6.16
N LYS A 98 -10.85 24.80 7.47
CA LYS A 98 -10.17 23.62 8.06
C LYS A 98 -10.96 22.35 7.87
N LEU A 99 -10.25 21.27 7.60
CA LEU A 99 -10.78 19.92 7.44
C LEU A 99 -10.61 19.13 8.73
N THR A 100 -11.69 18.57 9.27
CA THR A 100 -11.64 17.53 10.30
C THR A 100 -12.08 16.19 9.73
N ILE A 101 -11.32 15.15 10.03
CA ILE A 101 -11.56 13.78 9.60
C ILE A 101 -11.61 12.90 10.85
N TRP A 102 -12.66 12.10 10.99
CA TRP A 102 -12.76 11.02 11.97
C TRP A 102 -12.71 9.71 11.22
N SER A 103 -11.76 8.84 11.54
CA SER A 103 -11.69 7.53 10.89
C SER A 103 -11.22 6.44 11.84
N SER A 104 -11.64 5.21 11.54
CA SER A 104 -11.08 4.01 12.14
C SER A 104 -9.70 3.77 11.50
N SER A 105 -8.66 4.40 12.05
CA SER A 105 -7.29 4.34 11.54
C SER A 105 -6.28 4.00 12.63
N GLN A 106 -5.24 3.25 12.27
CA GLN A 106 -4.04 3.02 13.09
C GLN A 106 -2.96 4.08 12.84
N GLY A 107 -3.16 4.99 11.87
CA GLY A 107 -2.15 5.93 11.39
C GLY A 107 -2.72 7.33 11.11
N GLN A 108 -3.22 8.03 12.13
CA GLN A 108 -3.84 9.35 11.96
C GLN A 108 -2.91 10.40 11.34
N PHE A 109 -1.59 10.34 11.58
CA PHE A 109 -0.65 11.25 10.95
C PHE A 109 -0.50 10.96 9.44
N THR A 110 -0.45 9.68 9.07
CA THR A 110 -0.46 9.25 7.67
C THR A 110 -1.75 9.66 6.97
N VAL A 111 -2.90 9.49 7.62
CA VAL A 111 -4.19 10.01 7.13
C VAL A 111 -4.10 11.52 6.88
N ARG A 112 -3.65 12.30 7.87
CA ARG A 112 -3.52 13.75 7.75
C ARG A 112 -2.64 14.14 6.57
N ASP A 113 -1.43 13.57 6.48
CA ASP A 113 -0.41 13.95 5.51
C ASP A 113 -0.81 13.53 4.09
N HIS A 114 -1.33 12.31 3.92
CA HIS A 114 -1.81 11.86 2.62
C HIS A 114 -3.04 12.62 2.16
N THR A 115 -4.04 12.83 3.03
CA THR A 115 -5.24 13.60 2.65
C THR A 115 -4.88 15.05 2.29
N ALA A 116 -3.98 15.69 3.03
CA ALA A 116 -3.48 17.02 2.68
C ALA A 116 -2.82 17.04 1.29
N ARG A 117 -1.95 16.05 1.00
CA ARG A 117 -1.30 15.89 -0.30
C ARG A 117 -2.29 15.67 -1.44
N PHE A 118 -3.26 14.76 -1.27
CA PHE A 118 -4.27 14.48 -2.29
C PHE A 118 -5.17 15.68 -2.59
N LEU A 119 -5.46 16.50 -1.58
CA LEU A 119 -6.32 17.68 -1.74
C LEU A 119 -5.54 18.93 -2.17
N GLY A 120 -4.21 18.89 -2.18
CA GLY A 120 -3.37 20.05 -2.49
C GLY A 120 -3.49 21.17 -1.45
N ILE A 121 -3.65 20.83 -0.16
CA ILE A 121 -3.80 21.81 0.94
C ILE A 121 -2.67 21.69 1.96
N PRO A 122 -2.37 22.75 2.73
CA PRO A 122 -1.40 22.65 3.82
C PRO A 122 -1.80 21.61 4.86
N VAL A 123 -0.84 20.81 5.33
CA VAL A 123 -1.04 19.80 6.38
C VAL A 123 -1.68 20.40 7.64
N ALA A 124 -1.33 21.63 7.98
CA ALA A 124 -1.89 22.36 9.12
C ALA A 124 -3.41 22.66 9.01
N GLN A 125 -3.99 22.54 7.82
CA GLN A 125 -5.44 22.67 7.62
C GLN A 125 -6.20 21.35 7.88
N VAL A 126 -5.49 20.24 8.10
CA VAL A 126 -6.11 18.92 8.29
C VAL A 126 -5.94 18.46 9.74
N LYS A 127 -7.06 18.17 10.39
CA LYS A 127 -7.13 17.49 11.69
C LYS A 127 -7.67 16.08 11.49
N ALA A 128 -6.81 15.08 11.63
CA ALA A 128 -7.21 13.68 11.67
C ALA A 128 -7.42 13.24 13.13
N VAL A 129 -8.61 12.74 13.45
CA VAL A 129 -9.02 12.26 14.77
C VAL A 129 -9.21 10.74 14.70
N PRO A 130 -8.41 9.95 15.42
CA PRO A 130 -8.61 8.51 15.48
C PRO A 130 -9.88 8.20 16.29
N MET A 131 -10.69 7.28 15.78
CA MET A 131 -11.86 6.73 16.48
C MET A 131 -11.54 5.35 17.06
N GLU A 132 -12.42 4.83 17.92
CA GLU A 132 -12.38 3.42 18.33
C GLU A 132 -12.36 2.51 17.09
N ILE A 133 -11.55 1.45 17.15
CA ILE A 133 -11.24 0.61 15.99
C ILE A 133 -11.62 -0.85 16.26
N GLY A 134 -12.46 -1.42 15.40
CA GLY A 134 -12.89 -2.82 15.44
C GLY A 134 -11.89 -3.78 14.78
N GLY A 135 -10.61 -3.64 15.13
CA GLY A 135 -9.49 -4.38 14.56
C GLY A 135 -8.93 -3.75 13.28
N GLY A 136 -7.64 -4.00 13.01
CA GLY A 136 -6.93 -3.46 11.84
C GLY A 136 -5.77 -4.34 11.36
N PHE A 137 -4.99 -4.91 12.29
CA PHE A 137 -3.91 -5.88 12.02
C PHE A 137 -2.93 -5.43 10.92
N GLY A 138 -2.64 -4.13 10.86
CA GLY A 138 -1.74 -3.50 9.89
C GLY A 138 -2.46 -2.85 8.69
N ALA A 139 -3.66 -3.32 8.33
CA ALA A 139 -4.39 -2.82 7.16
C ALA A 139 -4.87 -1.38 7.31
N LYS A 140 -5.24 -0.99 8.54
CA LYS A 140 -5.77 0.35 8.86
C LYS A 140 -4.67 1.37 9.13
N GLY A 141 -3.41 1.05 8.82
CA GLY A 141 -2.32 2.02 8.73
C GLY A 141 -2.21 2.71 7.37
N ILE A 142 -2.95 2.24 6.37
CA ILE A 142 -3.00 2.80 5.00
C ILE A 142 -4.22 3.72 4.87
N THR A 143 -4.05 4.85 4.21
CA THR A 143 -5.13 5.81 3.91
C THR A 143 -5.96 5.33 2.72
N TYR A 144 -7.28 5.19 2.87
CA TYR A 144 -8.18 4.71 1.82
C TYR A 144 -9.34 5.68 1.58
N VAL A 145 -10.31 5.69 2.49
CA VAL A 145 -11.60 6.39 2.30
C VAL A 145 -11.59 7.82 2.81
N GLU A 146 -10.59 8.20 3.61
CA GLU A 146 -10.48 9.52 4.23
C GLU A 146 -10.39 10.66 3.20
N PRO A 147 -9.53 10.60 2.16
CA PRO A 147 -9.46 11.65 1.15
C PRO A 147 -10.75 11.75 0.32
N VAL A 148 -11.41 10.62 0.07
CA VAL A 148 -12.68 10.57 -0.67
C VAL A 148 -13.79 11.24 0.13
N ALA A 149 -13.94 10.89 1.41
CA ALA A 149 -14.89 11.55 2.31
C ALA A 149 -14.64 13.06 2.37
N ALA A 150 -13.38 13.48 2.48
CA ALA A 150 -13.00 14.88 2.51
C ALA A 150 -13.36 15.62 1.21
N LEU A 151 -13.09 15.04 0.04
CA LEU A 151 -13.43 15.64 -1.25
C LEU A 151 -14.95 15.79 -1.41
N LEU A 152 -15.72 14.76 -1.05
CA LEU A 152 -17.19 14.80 -1.11
C LEU A 152 -17.78 15.79 -0.11
N ALA A 153 -17.22 15.89 1.10
CA ALA A 153 -17.61 16.89 2.09
C ALA A 153 -17.37 18.32 1.56
N ARG A 154 -16.23 18.54 0.89
CA ARG A 154 -15.92 19.83 0.27
C ARG A 154 -16.95 20.20 -0.80
N LYS A 155 -17.25 19.24 -1.68
CA LYS A 155 -18.18 19.44 -2.81
C LYS A 155 -19.62 19.65 -2.37
N SER A 156 -20.05 18.96 -1.32
CA SER A 156 -21.42 19.05 -0.80
C SER A 156 -21.65 20.20 0.17
N GLY A 157 -20.58 20.75 0.77
CA GLY A 157 -20.68 21.73 1.86
C GLY A 157 -21.27 21.14 3.16
N ARG A 158 -21.32 19.81 3.27
CA ARG A 158 -21.88 19.08 4.42
C ARG A 158 -20.89 18.04 4.91
N ALA A 159 -21.06 17.59 6.15
CA ALA A 159 -20.32 16.42 6.63
C ALA A 159 -20.70 15.18 5.80
N VAL A 160 -19.71 14.40 5.40
CA VAL A 160 -19.90 13.18 4.61
C VAL A 160 -19.27 12.01 5.32
N LYS A 161 -20.03 10.91 5.43
CA LYS A 161 -19.55 9.60 5.87
C LYS A 161 -19.36 8.72 4.64
N VAL A 162 -18.19 8.09 4.52
CA VAL A 162 -17.90 7.00 3.60
C VAL A 162 -17.61 5.76 4.42
N GLN A 163 -18.29 4.67 4.11
CA GLN A 163 -18.10 3.38 4.76
C GLN A 163 -18.13 2.30 3.69
N LEU A 164 -17.11 1.46 3.66
CA LEU A 164 -17.07 0.31 2.76
C LEU A 164 -17.97 -0.81 3.31
N SER A 165 -18.65 -1.51 2.40
CA SER A 165 -19.20 -2.84 2.65
C SER A 165 -18.06 -3.87 2.78
N ARG A 166 -18.40 -5.08 3.24
CA ARG A 166 -17.42 -6.17 3.36
C ARG A 166 -16.81 -6.55 2.00
N PRO A 167 -17.58 -6.73 0.90
CA PRO A 167 -16.99 -6.99 -0.42
C PRO A 167 -16.05 -5.87 -0.88
N GLU A 168 -16.45 -4.60 -0.72
CA GLU A 168 -15.61 -3.45 -1.07
C GLU A 168 -14.31 -3.40 -0.25
N VAL A 169 -14.29 -3.91 1.00
CA VAL A 169 -13.04 -4.08 1.74
C VAL A 169 -12.13 -5.10 1.05
N PHE A 170 -12.64 -6.26 0.66
CA PHE A 170 -11.81 -7.28 0.01
C PHE A 170 -11.33 -6.85 -1.38
N GLU A 171 -12.14 -6.12 -2.13
CA GLU A 171 -11.85 -5.70 -3.49
C GLU A 171 -11.01 -4.40 -3.55
N GLY A 172 -11.26 -3.47 -2.63
CA GLY A 172 -10.73 -2.11 -2.67
C GLY A 172 -9.59 -1.81 -1.70
N THR A 173 -9.17 -2.77 -0.88
CA THR A 173 -8.05 -2.59 0.08
C THR A 173 -6.97 -3.66 -0.08
N GLY A 174 -5.83 -3.46 0.59
CA GLY A 174 -4.63 -4.27 0.39
C GLY A 174 -4.54 -5.48 1.33
N PRO A 175 -4.59 -6.73 0.83
CA PRO A 175 -4.19 -7.90 1.60
C PRO A 175 -2.68 -7.90 1.84
N THR A 176 -2.21 -8.74 2.77
CA THR A 176 -0.79 -9.11 2.80
C THR A 176 -0.43 -9.80 1.48
N SER A 177 0.74 -9.47 0.93
CA SER A 177 1.26 -10.11 -0.27
C SER A 177 1.54 -11.60 -0.03
N GLY A 178 1.18 -12.43 -0.99
CA GLY A 178 1.74 -13.79 -1.07
C GLY A 178 3.24 -13.72 -1.39
N THR A 179 3.97 -14.74 -0.98
CA THR A 179 5.43 -14.82 -1.17
C THR A 179 5.83 -16.11 -1.84
N GLN A 180 6.95 -16.07 -2.58
CA GLN A 180 7.71 -17.24 -2.96
C GLN A 180 9.11 -17.08 -2.36
N ILE A 181 9.53 -18.06 -1.57
CA ILE A 181 10.75 -18.00 -0.78
C ILE A 181 11.56 -19.25 -1.11
N LYS A 182 12.83 -19.04 -1.46
CA LYS A 182 13.84 -20.09 -1.58
C LYS A 182 14.93 -19.79 -0.57
N VAL A 183 15.19 -20.74 0.33
CA VAL A 183 16.26 -20.72 1.32
C VAL A 183 17.20 -21.87 1.03
#